data_AF-A0A7X7U3E9-F1
#
_entry.id   AF-A0A7X7U3E9-F1
#
_cell.length_a   1.000
_cell.length_b   1.000
_cell.length_c   1.000
_cell.angle_alpha   90.00
_cell.angle_beta   90.00
_cell.angle_gamma   90.00
#
_symmetry.space_group_name_H-M   'P 1'
#
loop_
_entity.id
_entity.type
_entity.pdbx_description
1 polymer ?
#
loop_
_entity_poly.entity_id
_entity_poly.type
_entity_poly.pdbx_seq_one_letter_code
_entity_poly.pdbx_strand_id
1 'polypeptide(L)' 'MKTTLNISDSVMRELKREAAKQGCTMSELVERALRSLLQKQPTAQKLPPLPEFDMGVTKVDVADRDALYEAMKGQ' A
#
# COMPACT_ATOMS: atom_id res chain seq x y z
N MET A 1 -0.35 2.88 25.56
CA MET A 1 0.28 3.67 26.65
C MET A 1 -0.37 5.05 26.70
N LYS A 2 -0.55 5.66 27.88
CA LYS A 2 -1.05 7.04 28.03
C LYS A 2 0.14 7.96 28.25
N THR A 3 0.31 8.93 27.36
CA THR A 3 1.39 9.93 27.42
C THR A 3 0.78 11.33 27.46
N THR A 4 1.45 12.24 28.17
CA THR A 4 1.09 13.66 28.21
C THR A 4 2.10 14.42 27.36
N LEU A 5 1.63 15.15 26.36
CA LEU A 5 2.45 15.96 25.45
C LEU A 5 2.02 17.42 25.58
N ASN A 6 2.99 18.34 25.48
CA ASN A 6 2.67 19.76 25.39
C ASN A 6 2.38 20.11 23.92
N ILE A 7 1.18 20.60 23.64
CA ILE A 7 0.70 20.96 22.29
C ILE A 7 0.09 22.36 22.39
N SER A 8 0.46 23.26 21.48
CA SER A 8 -0.10 24.60 21.45
C SER A 8 -1.61 24.60 21.15
N ASP A 9 -2.33 25.61 21.63
CA ASP A 9 -3.78 25.72 21.43
C ASP A 9 -4.18 25.80 19.95
N SER A 10 -3.36 26.45 19.11
CA SER A 10 -3.60 26.52 17.67
C SER A 10 -3.59 25.12 17.04
N VAL A 11 -2.55 24.33 17.34
CA VAL A 11 -2.41 22.96 16.82
C VAL A 11 -3.51 22.05 17.37
N MET A 12 -3.91 22.22 18.64
CA MET A 12 -5.03 21.46 19.21
C MET A 12 -6.36 21.77 18.53
N ARG A 13 -6.61 23.01 18.09
CA ARG A 13 -7.81 23.36 17.31
C ARG A 13 -7.81 22.72 15.94
N GLU A 14 -6.66 22.73 15.26
CA GLU A 14 -6.51 22.10 13.95
C GLU A 14 -6.67 20.57 14.04
N LEU A 15 -6.05 19.95 15.04
CA LEU A 15 -6.15 18.51 15.29
C LEU A 15 -7.61 18.07 15.51
N LYS A 16 -8.37 18.83 16.30
CA LYS A 16 -9.80 18.57 16.52
C LYS A 16 -10.61 18.67 15.23
N ARG A 17 -10.36 19.72 14.43
CA ARG A 17 -11.04 19.92 13.15
C ARG A 17 -10.76 18.78 12.19
N GLU A 18 -9.49 18.36 12.09
CA GLU A 18 -9.08 17.31 11.16
C GLU A 18 -9.58 15.93 11.60
N ALA A 19 -9.55 15.62 12.90
CA ALA A 19 -10.13 14.39 13.44
C ALA A 19 -11.64 14.28 13.14
N ALA A 20 -12.39 15.38 13.32
CA ALA A 20 -13.81 15.43 12.98
C ALA A 20 -14.05 15.26 11.47
N LYS A 21 -13.23 15.89 10.64
CA LYS A 21 -13.30 15.77 9.17
C LYS A 21 -13.03 14.33 8.69
N GLN A 22 -12.09 13.63 9.31
CA GLN A 22 -11.72 12.25 8.97
C GLN A 22 -12.61 11.20 9.66
N GLY A 23 -13.50 11.61 10.57
CA GLY A 23 -14.35 10.69 11.32
C GLY A 23 -13.58 9.78 12.27
N CYS A 24 -12.44 10.24 12.80
CA CYS A 24 -11.58 9.47 13.70
C CYS A 24 -11.35 10.19 15.03
N THR A 25 -10.77 9.49 16.01
CA THR A 25 -10.44 10.12 17.30
C THR A 25 -9.13 10.91 17.20
N MET A 26 -8.97 11.93 18.05
CA MET A 26 -7.72 12.71 18.11
C MET A 26 -6.50 11.84 18.41
N SER A 27 -6.64 10.88 19.34
CA SER A 27 -5.55 9.96 19.70
C SER A 27 -5.14 9.08 18.51
N GLU A 28 -6.10 8.62 17.72
CA GLU A 28 -5.83 7.82 16.52
C GLU A 28 -5.12 8.64 15.45
N LEU A 29 -5.56 9.88 15.22
CA LEU A 29 -4.91 10.78 14.27
C LEU A 29 -3.46 11.08 14.67
N VAL A 30 -3.22 11.35 15.96
CA VAL A 30 -1.88 11.59 16.50
C VAL A 30 -1.00 10.34 16.36
N GLU A 31 -1.51 9.16 16.69
CA GLU A 31 -0.78 7.89 16.55
C GLU A 31 -0.39 7.63 15.08
N ARG A 32 -1.32 7.81 14.14
CA ARG A 32 -1.04 7.65 12.71
C ARG A 32 0.03 8.63 12.23
N ALA A 33 -0.05 9.90 12.64
CA ALA A 33 0.92 10.92 12.29
C ALA A 33 2.32 10.60 12.85
N LEU A 34 2.40 10.24 14.13
CA LEU A 34 3.67 9.86 14.78
C LEU A 34 4.28 8.63 14.13
N ARG A 35 3.47 7.61 13.83
CA ARG A 35 3.93 6.41 13.11
C ARG A 35 4.49 6.77 11.74
N SER A 36 3.78 7.59 10.97
CA SER A 36 4.25 8.04 9.66
C SER A 36 5.54 8.84 9.75
N LEU A 37 5.70 9.66 10.79
CA LEU A 37 6.90 10.47 11.00
C LEU A 37 8.11 9.61 11.40
N LEU A 38 7.89 8.60 12.26
CA LEU A 38 8.93 7.72 12.78
C LEU A 38 9.23 6.53 11.86
N GLN A 39 8.35 6.24 10.90
CA GLN A 39 8.59 5.22 9.89
C GLN A 39 9.81 5.65 9.08
N LYS A 40 10.91 4.91 9.25
CA LYS A 40 12.13 5.10 8.47
C LYS A 40 11.74 4.97 6.99
N GLN A 41 11.86 6.07 6.24
CA GLN A 41 11.65 6.01 4.80
C GLN A 41 12.61 4.94 4.27
N PRO A 42 12.13 3.95 3.49
CA PRO A 42 13.03 3.07 2.79
C PRO A 42 13.91 3.98 1.93
N THR A 43 15.19 4.05 2.25
CA THR A 43 16.19 4.67 1.39
C THR A 43 15.96 4.11 0.01
N ALA A 44 15.80 4.98 -1.00
CA ALA A 44 15.62 4.57 -2.38
C ALA A 44 16.80 3.66 -2.77
N GLN A 45 16.59 2.37 -2.63
CA GLN A 45 17.56 1.37 -2.98
C GLN A 45 17.38 1.12 -4.47
N LYS A 46 18.49 1.06 -5.20
CA LYS A 46 18.44 0.58 -6.59
C LYS A 46 17.96 -0.86 -6.54
N LEU A 47 16.67 -1.05 -6.83
CA LEU A 47 16.08 -2.38 -6.92
C LEU A 47 16.76 -3.11 -8.08
N PRO A 48 17.03 -4.43 -7.95
CA PRO A 48 17.42 -5.21 -9.10
C PRO A 48 16.31 -5.12 -10.16
N PRO A 49 16.65 -5.27 -11.46
CA PRO A 49 15.63 -5.40 -12.49
C PRO A 49 14.67 -6.56 -12.14
N LEU A 50 13.42 -6.44 -12.58
CA LEU A 50 12.48 -7.55 -12.45
C LEU A 50 13.02 -8.76 -13.20
N PRO A 51 12.80 -9.99 -12.71
CA PRO A 51 13.21 -11.19 -13.42
C PRO A 51 12.53 -11.23 -14.78
N GLU A 52 13.32 -11.49 -15.82
CA GLU A 52 12.83 -11.79 -17.15
C GLU A 52 12.68 -13.31 -17.27
N PHE A 53 11.55 -13.76 -17.81
CA PHE A 53 11.28 -15.16 -18.07
C PHE A 53 11.10 -15.36 -19.56
N ASP A 54 11.87 -16.29 -20.14
CA ASP A 54 11.60 -16.79 -21.48
C ASP A 54 10.38 -17.72 -21.40
N MET A 55 9.21 -17.17 -21.73
CA MET A 55 7.93 -17.90 -21.73
C MET A 55 7.74 -18.72 -23.01
N GLY A 56 8.73 -18.74 -23.91
CA GLY A 56 8.65 -19.40 -25.20
C GLY A 56 7.57 -18.82 -26.11
N VAL A 57 7.15 -19.60 -27.10
CA VAL A 57 6.09 -19.20 -28.03
C VAL A 57 4.70 -19.47 -27.44
N THR A 58 3.81 -18.51 -27.63
CA THR A 58 2.39 -18.65 -27.28
C THR A 58 1.79 -19.85 -28.02
N LYS A 59 1.31 -20.85 -27.28
CA LYS A 59 0.74 -22.09 -27.85
C LYS A 59 -0.73 -21.97 -28.21
N VAL A 60 -1.47 -21.10 -27.52
CA VAL A 60 -2.91 -20.89 -27.69
C VAL A 60 -3.24 -19.41 -27.51
N ASP A 61 -4.22 -18.92 -28.25
CA ASP A 61 -4.81 -17.62 -27.96
C ASP A 61 -5.56 -17.71 -26.62
N VAL A 62 -5.27 -16.79 -25.70
CA VAL A 62 -5.88 -16.75 -24.36
C VAL A 62 -7.38 -16.42 -24.44
N ALA A 63 -7.82 -15.76 -25.51
CA ALA A 63 -9.23 -15.46 -25.74
C ALA A 63 -10.02 -16.66 -26.32
N ASP A 64 -9.34 -17.67 -26.85
CA ASP A 64 -9.97 -18.84 -27.46
C ASP A 64 -9.99 -20.02 -26.48
N ARG A 65 -11.15 -20.17 -25.84
CA ARG A 65 -11.41 -21.25 -24.90
C ARG A 65 -11.24 -22.63 -25.53
N ASP A 66 -11.70 -22.81 -26.76
CA ASP A 66 -11.74 -24.13 -27.39
C ASP A 66 -10.34 -24.53 -27.86
N ALA A 67 -9.53 -23.57 -28.36
CA ALA A 67 -8.11 -23.79 -28.66
C ALA A 67 -7.30 -24.24 -27.44
N LEU A 68 -7.59 -23.69 -26.25
CA LEU A 68 -6.98 -24.14 -25.00
C LEU A 68 -7.37 -25.60 -24.68
N TYR A 69 -8.66 -25.94 -24.77
CA TYR A 69 -9.13 -27.29 -24.47
C TYR A 69 -8.57 -28.34 -25.43
N GLU A 70 -8.42 -28.03 -26.71
CA GLU A 70 -7.80 -28.93 -27.67
C GLU A 70 -6.30 -29.14 -27.40
N ALA A 71 -5.57 -28.06 -27.05
CA ALA A 71 -4.17 -28.18 -26.65
C ALA A 71 -3.96 -29.00 -25.36
N MET A 72 -4.95 -29.00 -24.45
CA MET A 72 -4.92 -29.81 -23.21
C MET A 72 -5.30 -31.27 -23.42
N LYS A 73 -6.01 -31.62 -24.50
CA LYS A 73 -6.41 -33.01 -24.81
C LYS A 73 -5.31 -33.84 -25.47
N GLY A 74 -4.16 -33.23 -25.79
CA GLY A 74 -3.02 -33.87 -26.45
C GLY A 74 -1.81 -34.10 -25.55
N GLN A 75 -1.92 -35.04 -24.60
CA GLN A 75 -0.82 -35.88 -24.07
C GLN A 75 -1.34 -37.28 -23.76
#